data_AF-A0A6A4HZH6-F1
#
_entry.id   AF-A0A6A4HZH6-F1
#
_cell.length_a   1.000
_cell.length_b   1.000
_cell.length_c   1.000
_cell.angle_alpha   90.00
_cell.angle_beta   90.00
_cell.angle_gamma   90.00
#
_symmetry.space_group_name_H-M   'P 1'
#
loop_
_entity.id
_entity.type
_entity.pdbx_description
1 polymer ?
#
loop_
_entity_poly.entity_id
_entity_poly.type
_entity_poly.pdbx_seq_one_letter_code
_entity_poly.pdbx_strand_id
1 'polypeptide(L)'
;MGNQGWDKDASKSNERHAIDFYAIQDGSARDISWLIDFLPMYLFPESERTISGWGLAGISLGGNSTWISLAKEPRIQVGIPIIGCPDYLSAMSTRAAMFGISLDSSSKHFPESLLALVRNEGPPSTPYFSEDSSNPFFGKKILVLSGGADPLVPWTASQTFVERLVVGPKGIKKVVVQPDTGHTCTLEMIREMVEFLQMHVLVR
;
A
#
# COMPACT_ATOMS: atom_id res chain seq x y z
N MET A 1 3.92 20.64 -5.47
CA MET A 1 4.21 19.96 -6.75
C MET A 1 4.56 18.47 -6.59
N GLY A 2 5.09 17.99 -5.44
CA GLY A 2 5.60 16.61 -5.33
C GLY A 2 4.62 15.45 -5.64
N ASN A 3 3.31 15.57 -5.37
CA ASN A 3 2.35 14.49 -5.66
C ASN A 3 1.48 14.72 -6.91
N GLN A 4 1.84 15.67 -7.77
CA GLN A 4 1.13 15.83 -9.04
C GLN A 4 1.51 14.69 -9.98
N GLY A 5 0.52 14.16 -10.69
CA GLY A 5 0.71 13.15 -11.71
C GLY A 5 1.33 13.70 -12.99
N TRP A 6 1.57 12.82 -13.95
CA TRP A 6 1.71 13.25 -15.34
C TRP A 6 0.39 13.80 -15.84
N ASP A 7 0.47 14.84 -16.66
CA ASP A 7 -0.66 15.49 -17.30
C ASP A 7 -0.32 15.79 -18.77
N LYS A 8 -1.34 15.89 -19.62
CA LYS A 8 -1.21 16.35 -21.01
C LYS A 8 -0.89 17.85 -21.07
N ASP A 9 -1.33 18.61 -20.08
CA ASP A 9 -0.94 20.00 -19.86
C ASP A 9 0.43 20.04 -19.19
N ALA A 10 1.46 20.41 -19.95
CA ALA A 10 2.84 20.46 -19.48
C ALA A 10 3.03 21.38 -18.25
N SER A 11 2.17 22.38 -18.05
CA SER A 11 2.24 23.27 -16.88
C SER A 11 1.78 22.61 -15.58
N LYS A 12 1.04 21.50 -15.68
CA LYS A 12 0.50 20.70 -14.56
C LYS A 12 1.18 19.35 -14.41
N SER A 13 1.99 18.96 -15.40
CA SER A 13 2.64 17.66 -15.46
C SER A 13 3.89 17.63 -14.59
N ASN A 14 4.00 16.62 -13.72
CA ASN A 14 5.21 16.37 -12.96
C ASN A 14 6.12 15.38 -13.68
N GLU A 15 7.20 15.85 -14.32
CA GLU A 15 8.17 14.94 -14.97
C GLU A 15 8.80 13.92 -14.01
N ARG A 16 8.90 14.26 -12.71
CA ARG A 16 9.45 13.41 -11.66
C ARG A 16 8.41 12.57 -10.95
N HIS A 17 7.18 12.50 -11.47
CA HIS A 17 6.05 11.83 -10.81
C HIS A 17 6.39 10.44 -10.28
N ALA A 18 7.05 9.58 -11.05
CA ALA A 18 7.45 8.25 -10.57
C ALA A 18 8.36 8.33 -9.32
N ILE A 19 9.41 9.15 -9.37
CA ILE A 19 10.35 9.32 -8.26
C ILE A 19 9.62 9.88 -7.04
N ASP A 20 8.89 10.97 -7.22
CA ASP A 20 8.22 11.66 -6.11
C ASP A 20 7.09 10.81 -5.51
N PHE A 21 6.33 10.10 -6.34
CA PHE A 21 5.25 9.22 -5.90
C PHE A 21 5.78 8.06 -5.05
N TYR A 22 6.86 7.40 -5.47
CA TYR A 22 7.47 6.35 -4.65
C TYR A 22 8.11 6.90 -3.37
N ALA A 23 8.80 8.05 -3.47
CA ALA A 23 9.45 8.67 -2.33
C ALA A 23 8.45 9.04 -1.23
N ILE A 24 7.28 9.58 -1.60
CA ILE A 24 6.21 9.88 -0.64
C ILE A 24 5.66 8.58 -0.02
N GLN A 25 5.48 7.53 -0.81
CA GLN A 25 4.96 6.26 -0.29
C GLN A 25 5.90 5.61 0.72
N ASP A 26 7.18 5.47 0.36
CA ASP A 26 8.22 4.89 1.21
C ASP A 26 8.51 5.78 2.43
N GLY A 27 8.56 7.10 2.24
CA GLY A 27 8.70 8.07 3.33
C GLY A 27 7.55 7.96 4.34
N SER A 28 6.30 7.92 3.88
CA SER A 28 5.13 7.73 4.75
C SER A 28 5.23 6.42 5.54
N ALA A 29 5.72 5.34 4.91
CA ALA A 29 5.89 4.06 5.59
C ALA A 29 6.94 4.12 6.71
N ARG A 30 8.03 4.86 6.53
CA ARG A 30 9.04 5.13 7.57
C ARG A 30 8.48 6.00 8.68
N ASP A 31 7.72 7.04 8.33
CA ASP A 31 7.07 7.93 9.30
C ASP A 31 6.08 7.15 10.18
N ILE A 32 5.39 6.13 9.64
CA ILE A 32 4.52 5.25 10.44
C ILE A 32 5.31 4.49 11.51
N SER A 33 6.47 3.91 11.17
CA SER A 33 7.33 3.27 12.17
C SER A 33 7.77 4.25 13.26
N TRP A 34 8.12 5.47 12.87
CA TRP A 34 8.45 6.54 13.80
C TRP A 34 7.24 6.90 14.69
N LEU A 35 6.05 7.06 14.12
CA LEU A 35 4.83 7.32 14.90
C LEU A 35 4.54 6.19 15.91
N ILE A 36 4.75 4.94 15.53
CA ILE A 36 4.60 3.79 16.45
C ILE A 36 5.54 3.91 17.65
N ASP A 37 6.77 4.39 17.46
CA ASP A 37 7.74 4.60 18.56
C ASP A 37 7.28 5.70 19.52
N PHE A 38 6.79 6.82 18.97
CA PHE A 38 6.57 8.04 19.75
C PHE A 38 5.15 8.20 20.29
N LEU A 39 4.14 7.73 19.58
CA LEU A 39 2.73 7.93 19.93
C LEU A 39 2.36 7.44 21.34
N PRO A 40 2.88 6.30 21.86
CA PRO A 40 2.59 5.88 23.23
C PRO A 40 2.96 6.94 24.28
N MET A 41 4.10 7.63 24.10
CA MET A 41 4.57 8.67 25.03
C MET A 41 3.68 9.92 25.03
N TYR A 42 3.07 10.24 23.88
CA TYR A 42 2.15 11.36 23.77
C TYR A 42 0.74 11.02 24.26
N LEU A 43 0.30 9.77 24.08
CA LEU A 43 -1.04 9.34 24.49
C LEU A 43 -1.11 8.98 25.98
N PHE A 44 -0.06 8.32 26.50
CA PHE A 44 -0.03 7.78 27.86
C PHE A 44 1.30 8.09 28.57
N PRO A 45 1.60 9.37 28.84
CA PRO A 45 2.89 9.81 29.38
C PRO A 45 3.21 9.23 30.77
N GLU A 46 2.18 8.88 31.55
CA GLU A 46 2.33 8.30 32.89
C GLU A 46 2.15 6.76 32.88
N SER A 47 2.23 6.14 31.69
CA SER A 47 2.01 4.70 31.48
C SER A 47 0.63 4.21 31.94
N GLU A 48 -0.39 5.07 31.90
CA GLU A 48 -1.75 4.75 32.34
C GLU A 48 -2.46 3.72 31.44
N ARG A 49 -1.99 3.55 30.19
CA ARG A 49 -2.46 2.52 29.26
C ARG A 49 -1.31 2.03 28.38
N THR A 50 -1.50 0.85 27.79
CA THR A 50 -0.59 0.27 26.80
C THR A 50 -1.30 0.08 25.47
N ILE A 51 -0.55 0.21 24.37
CA ILE A 51 -1.06 -0.11 23.04
C ILE A 51 -1.12 -1.63 22.89
N SER A 52 -2.31 -2.18 22.70
CA SER A 52 -2.51 -3.63 22.55
C SER A 52 -2.24 -4.15 21.13
N GLY A 53 -2.11 -3.24 20.15
CA GLY A 53 -1.88 -3.61 18.77
C GLY A 53 -1.87 -2.41 17.83
N TRP A 54 -1.28 -2.58 16.66
CA TRP A 54 -1.17 -1.56 15.63
C TRP A 54 -1.88 -2.00 14.35
N GLY A 55 -2.68 -1.09 13.80
CA GLY A 55 -3.38 -1.26 12.54
C GLY A 55 -3.25 -0.02 11.68
N LEU A 56 -3.32 -0.21 10.37
CA LEU A 56 -3.19 0.86 9.39
C LEU A 56 -4.26 0.72 8.30
N ALA A 57 -4.89 1.83 7.95
CA ALA A 57 -5.78 1.94 6.80
C ALA A 57 -5.37 3.15 5.98
N GLY A 58 -5.37 3.03 4.65
CA GLY A 58 -4.94 4.11 3.78
C GLY A 58 -5.63 4.07 2.44
N ILE A 59 -5.97 5.25 1.92
CA ILE A 59 -6.69 5.43 0.65
C ILE A 59 -5.72 5.91 -0.42
N SER A 60 -5.77 5.31 -1.60
CA SER A 60 -4.99 5.72 -2.78
C SER A 60 -3.49 5.72 -2.47
N LEU A 61 -2.82 6.88 -2.47
CA LEU A 61 -1.44 7.01 -2.02
C LEU A 61 -1.21 6.36 -0.65
N GLY A 62 -2.10 6.60 0.31
CA GLY A 62 -2.03 5.96 1.63
C GLY A 62 -2.23 4.44 1.59
N GLY A 63 -2.98 3.94 0.60
CA GLY A 63 -3.14 2.50 0.38
C GLY A 63 -1.86 1.85 -0.15
N ASN A 64 -1.11 2.55 -1.01
CA ASN A 64 0.22 2.10 -1.43
C ASN A 64 1.21 2.12 -0.25
N SER A 65 1.22 3.20 0.54
CA SER A 65 2.02 3.26 1.78
C SER A 65 1.64 2.16 2.76
N THR A 66 0.35 1.79 2.85
CA THR A 66 -0.11 0.68 3.70
C THR A 66 0.54 -0.64 3.30
N TRP A 67 0.67 -0.93 2.01
CA TRP A 67 1.38 -2.11 1.54
C TRP A 67 2.87 -2.10 1.89
N ILE A 68 3.54 -0.96 1.74
CA ILE A 68 4.95 -0.82 2.11
C ILE A 68 5.12 -0.98 3.63
N SER A 69 4.28 -0.35 4.43
CA SER A 69 4.30 -0.48 5.90
C SER A 69 4.04 -1.91 6.35
N LEU A 70 3.10 -2.64 5.73
CA LEU A 70 2.87 -4.04 6.05
C LEU A 70 4.11 -4.91 5.80
N ALA A 71 4.88 -4.61 4.74
CA ALA A 71 6.11 -5.32 4.41
C ALA A 71 7.29 -4.97 5.32
N LYS A 72 7.39 -3.70 5.76
CA LYS A 72 8.58 -3.18 6.46
C LYS A 72 8.44 -3.03 7.97
N GLU A 73 7.23 -2.91 8.49
CA GLU A 73 6.98 -2.69 9.92
C GLU A 73 6.36 -3.94 10.57
N PRO A 74 7.16 -4.75 11.28
CA PRO A 74 6.69 -6.01 11.88
C PRO A 74 5.65 -5.80 12.99
N ARG A 75 5.59 -4.61 13.63
CA ARG A 75 4.62 -4.33 14.70
C ARG A 75 3.19 -4.12 14.21
N ILE A 76 3.00 -3.80 12.92
CA ILE A 76 1.66 -3.69 12.33
C ILE A 76 1.05 -5.08 12.19
N GLN A 77 -0.13 -5.27 12.80
CA GLN A 77 -0.87 -6.53 12.78
C GLN A 77 -2.04 -6.51 11.80
N VAL A 78 -2.54 -5.32 11.48
CA VAL A 78 -3.72 -5.11 10.63
C VAL A 78 -3.42 -4.11 9.53
N GLY A 79 -3.79 -4.41 8.29
CA GLY A 79 -3.62 -3.49 7.17
C GLY A 79 -4.83 -3.45 6.26
N ILE A 80 -5.26 -2.25 5.88
CA ILE A 80 -6.44 -2.01 5.05
C ILE A 80 -6.07 -1.05 3.91
N PRO A 81 -5.37 -1.55 2.87
CA PRO A 81 -5.12 -0.78 1.67
C PRO A 81 -6.43 -0.61 0.87
N ILE A 82 -6.84 0.64 0.68
CA ILE A 82 -8.03 1.03 -0.08
C ILE A 82 -7.57 1.70 -1.37
N ILE A 83 -7.99 1.17 -2.53
CA ILE A 83 -7.63 1.63 -3.88
C ILE A 83 -6.12 1.92 -4.03
N GLY A 84 -5.29 1.09 -3.39
CA GLY A 84 -3.83 1.12 -3.43
C GLY A 84 -3.27 -0.17 -4.04
N CYS A 85 -2.01 -0.15 -4.45
CA CYS A 85 -1.34 -1.27 -5.11
C CYS A 85 -0.10 -1.71 -4.33
N PRO A 86 0.14 -3.03 -4.14
CA PRO A 86 1.39 -3.52 -3.57
C PRO A 86 2.55 -3.48 -4.57
N ASP A 87 2.24 -3.54 -5.88
CA ASP A 87 3.23 -3.54 -6.95
C ASP A 87 3.29 -2.16 -7.63
N TYR A 88 4.21 -1.35 -7.14
CA TYR A 88 4.48 -0.02 -7.68
C TYR A 88 4.85 -0.06 -9.17
N LEU A 89 5.67 -1.02 -9.60
CA LEU A 89 6.14 -1.07 -10.99
C LEU A 89 5.01 -1.44 -11.93
N SER A 90 4.16 -2.39 -11.57
CA SER A 90 2.98 -2.76 -12.38
C SER A 90 2.00 -1.58 -12.50
N ALA A 91 1.73 -0.86 -11.40
CA ALA A 91 0.85 0.31 -11.43
C ALA A 91 1.43 1.45 -12.28
N MET A 92 2.71 1.77 -12.09
CA MET A 92 3.36 2.86 -12.81
C MET A 92 3.65 2.54 -14.28
N SER A 93 3.83 1.27 -14.63
CA SER A 93 3.95 0.83 -16.03
C SER A 93 2.66 1.09 -16.80
N THR A 94 1.52 0.73 -16.20
CA THR A 94 0.20 0.98 -16.79
C THR A 94 -0.05 2.48 -16.95
N ARG A 95 0.30 3.26 -15.92
CA ARG A 95 0.18 4.72 -15.98
C ARG A 95 1.09 5.34 -17.04
N ALA A 96 2.34 4.91 -17.14
CA ALA A 96 3.29 5.42 -18.13
C ALA A 96 2.78 5.19 -19.57
N ALA A 97 2.19 4.03 -19.83
CA ALA A 97 1.58 3.72 -21.12
C ALA A 97 0.46 4.70 -21.52
N MET A 98 -0.37 5.14 -20.55
CA MET A 98 -1.43 6.13 -20.81
C MET A 98 -0.89 7.50 -21.26
N PHE A 99 0.33 7.84 -20.89
CA PHE A 99 0.98 9.11 -21.23
C PHE A 99 2.09 8.97 -22.29
N GLY A 100 2.28 7.78 -22.87
CA GLY A 100 3.33 7.53 -23.87
C GLY A 100 4.75 7.63 -23.31
N ILE A 101 4.92 7.39 -22.01
CA ILE A 101 6.22 7.48 -21.32
C ILE A 101 6.95 6.14 -21.40
N SER A 102 8.20 6.18 -21.86
CA SER A 102 9.06 5.00 -21.91
C SER A 102 9.53 4.56 -20.52
N LEU A 103 9.50 3.25 -20.30
CA LEU A 103 10.04 2.55 -19.12
C LEU A 103 11.53 2.18 -19.27
N ASP A 104 12.17 2.58 -20.36
CA ASP A 104 13.61 2.42 -20.55
C ASP A 104 14.36 3.01 -19.35
N SER A 105 15.31 2.25 -18.77
CA SER A 105 16.06 2.68 -17.59
C SER A 105 17.00 3.87 -17.85
N SER A 106 17.22 4.22 -19.13
CA SER A 106 17.86 5.46 -19.56
C SER A 106 16.91 6.67 -19.55
N SER A 107 15.60 6.46 -19.36
CA SER A 107 14.59 7.51 -19.24
C SER A 107 14.75 8.28 -17.93
N LYS A 108 14.66 9.62 -18.01
CA LYS A 108 14.58 10.49 -16.82
C LYS A 108 13.37 10.20 -15.92
N HIS A 109 12.33 9.54 -16.45
CA HIS A 109 11.11 9.21 -15.71
C HIS A 109 11.28 7.98 -14.82
N PHE A 110 12.10 7.01 -15.24
CA PHE A 110 12.36 5.76 -14.52
C PHE A 110 13.86 5.46 -14.50
N PRO A 111 14.67 6.29 -13.81
CA PRO A 111 16.10 6.03 -13.72
C PRO A 111 16.37 4.68 -13.07
N GLU A 112 17.42 3.99 -13.48
CA GLU A 112 17.77 2.66 -12.93
C GLU A 112 17.91 2.67 -11.39
N SER A 113 18.32 3.80 -10.79
CA SER A 113 18.38 3.94 -9.33
C SER A 113 17.01 3.78 -8.65
N LEU A 114 15.94 4.30 -9.26
CA LEU A 114 14.57 4.08 -8.76
C LEU A 114 14.14 2.62 -8.99
N LEU A 115 14.40 2.08 -10.18
CA LEU A 115 14.00 0.72 -10.52
C LEU A 115 14.67 -0.31 -9.62
N ALA A 116 15.97 -0.20 -9.39
CA ALA A 116 16.72 -1.05 -8.48
C ALA A 116 16.20 -0.95 -7.05
N LEU A 117 15.91 0.28 -6.57
CA LEU A 117 15.35 0.48 -5.24
C LEU A 117 14.01 -0.25 -5.09
N VAL A 118 13.06 -0.06 -6.01
CA VAL A 118 11.73 -0.69 -5.93
C VAL A 118 11.83 -2.22 -6.04
N ARG A 119 12.70 -2.74 -6.92
CA ARG A 119 12.91 -4.19 -7.09
C ARG A 119 13.49 -4.86 -5.84
N ASN A 120 14.27 -4.13 -5.05
CA ASN A 120 14.88 -4.66 -3.84
C ASN A 120 14.00 -4.45 -2.59
N GLU A 121 13.27 -3.34 -2.53
CA GLU A 121 12.62 -2.87 -1.30
C GLU A 121 11.08 -2.90 -1.34
N GLY A 122 10.48 -3.07 -2.52
CA GLY A 122 9.03 -3.07 -2.68
C GLY A 122 8.38 -4.34 -2.14
N PRO A 123 7.08 -4.32 -1.79
CA PRO A 123 6.37 -5.51 -1.30
C PRO A 123 6.61 -6.79 -2.13
N PRO A 124 6.64 -6.76 -3.49
CA PRO A 124 6.89 -7.95 -4.30
C PRO A 124 8.30 -8.57 -4.17
N SER A 125 9.29 -7.84 -3.63
CA SER A 125 10.64 -8.36 -3.39
C SER A 125 10.73 -9.26 -2.16
N THR A 126 9.73 -9.20 -1.28
CA THR A 126 9.67 -9.97 -0.05
C THR A 126 9.23 -11.42 -0.33
N PRO A 127 9.48 -12.37 0.58
CA PRO A 127 8.97 -13.74 0.46
C PRO A 127 7.48 -13.83 0.83
N TYR A 128 6.63 -12.98 0.25
CA TYR A 128 5.19 -12.81 0.60
C TYR A 128 4.32 -14.06 0.32
N PHE A 129 4.87 -15.05 -0.37
CA PHE A 129 4.23 -16.33 -0.67
C PHE A 129 4.78 -17.48 0.18
N SER A 130 5.78 -17.24 1.05
CA SER A 130 6.32 -18.26 1.94
C SER A 130 5.38 -18.51 3.13
N GLU A 131 5.38 -19.76 3.62
CA GLU A 131 4.55 -20.20 4.74
C GLU A 131 5.28 -20.18 6.10
N ASP A 132 6.39 -19.45 6.19
CA ASP A 132 7.24 -19.36 7.37
C ASP A 132 7.49 -17.91 7.80
N SER A 133 8.29 -17.74 8.86
CA SER A 133 8.58 -16.42 9.45
C SER A 133 9.44 -15.50 8.58
N SER A 134 9.96 -15.96 7.44
CA SER A 134 10.62 -15.06 6.47
C SER A 134 9.60 -14.13 5.80
N ASN A 135 8.35 -14.56 5.66
CA ASN A 135 7.28 -13.78 5.08
C ASN A 135 6.86 -12.64 6.02
N PRO A 136 7.07 -11.37 5.64
CA PRO A 136 6.74 -10.25 6.52
C PRO A 136 5.24 -10.11 6.76
N PHE A 137 4.38 -10.69 5.92
CA PHE A 137 2.92 -10.65 6.05
C PHE A 137 2.35 -11.80 6.90
N PHE A 138 3.19 -12.74 7.34
CA PHE A 138 2.75 -13.90 8.08
C PHE A 138 2.11 -13.50 9.41
N GLY A 139 0.90 -14.00 9.68
CA GLY A 139 0.08 -13.67 10.84
C GLY A 139 -0.68 -12.35 10.76
N LYS A 140 -0.49 -11.53 9.71
CA LYS A 140 -1.20 -10.25 9.57
C LYS A 140 -2.65 -10.42 9.10
N LYS A 141 -3.50 -9.47 9.46
CA LYS A 141 -4.90 -9.38 9.03
C LYS A 141 -5.00 -8.26 7.98
N ILE A 142 -5.30 -8.63 6.75
CA ILE A 142 -5.27 -7.73 5.60
C ILE A 142 -6.63 -7.73 4.91
N LEU A 143 -7.23 -6.54 4.79
CA LEU A 143 -8.43 -6.29 4.01
C LEU A 143 -8.07 -5.43 2.80
N VAL A 144 -8.14 -6.02 1.60
CA VAL A 144 -7.88 -5.31 0.35
C VAL A 144 -9.20 -4.81 -0.21
N LEU A 145 -9.32 -3.49 -0.42
CA LEU A 145 -10.51 -2.85 -0.98
C LEU A 145 -10.13 -2.16 -2.28
N SER A 146 -10.73 -2.55 -3.42
CA SER A 146 -10.36 -2.02 -4.74
C SER A 146 -11.57 -1.75 -5.64
N GLY A 147 -11.41 -0.80 -6.55
CA GLY A 147 -12.36 -0.58 -7.66
C GLY A 147 -11.93 -1.38 -8.89
N GLY A 148 -12.85 -2.16 -9.47
CA GLY A 148 -12.61 -2.96 -10.66
C GLY A 148 -12.45 -2.13 -11.94
N ALA A 149 -13.06 -0.94 -11.96
CA ALA A 149 -13.00 0.02 -13.06
C ALA A 149 -12.05 1.20 -12.76
N ASP A 150 -11.13 1.05 -11.80
CA ASP A 150 -10.17 2.09 -11.42
C ASP A 150 -9.10 2.32 -12.51
N PRO A 151 -9.09 3.48 -13.20
CA PRO A 151 -8.11 3.74 -14.25
C PRO A 151 -6.76 4.21 -13.70
N LEU A 152 -6.70 4.63 -12.43
CA LEU A 152 -5.50 5.17 -11.81
C LEU A 152 -4.68 4.09 -11.11
N VAL A 153 -5.34 3.12 -10.50
CA VAL A 153 -4.74 1.99 -9.79
C VAL A 153 -5.50 0.72 -10.18
N PRO A 154 -5.22 0.16 -11.38
CA PRO A 154 -5.96 -0.98 -11.90
C PRO A 154 -5.80 -2.20 -10.99
N TRP A 155 -6.89 -2.91 -10.71
CA TRP A 155 -6.86 -4.14 -9.91
C TRP A 155 -5.86 -5.18 -10.47
N THR A 156 -5.74 -5.25 -11.79
CA THR A 156 -4.81 -6.16 -12.48
C THR A 156 -3.34 -5.95 -12.07
N ALA A 157 -2.95 -4.74 -11.66
CA ALA A 157 -1.62 -4.47 -11.15
C ALA A 157 -1.37 -5.09 -9.76
N SER A 158 -2.42 -5.33 -8.97
CA SER A 158 -2.36 -5.94 -7.65
C SER A 158 -2.62 -7.45 -7.66
N GLN A 159 -3.34 -7.94 -8.66
CA GLN A 159 -3.97 -9.26 -8.67
C GLN A 159 -3.00 -10.40 -8.36
N THR A 160 -1.91 -10.53 -9.13
CA THR A 160 -0.92 -11.61 -8.94
C THR A 160 -0.32 -11.61 -7.54
N PHE A 161 0.02 -10.43 -7.00
CA PHE A 161 0.58 -10.32 -5.66
C PHE A 161 -0.44 -10.75 -4.61
N VAL A 162 -1.66 -10.21 -4.67
CA VAL A 162 -2.70 -10.45 -3.65
C VAL A 162 -3.20 -11.89 -3.68
N GLU A 163 -3.33 -12.51 -4.86
CA GLU A 163 -3.73 -13.92 -4.99
C GLU A 163 -2.69 -14.84 -4.34
N ARG A 164 -1.41 -14.61 -4.60
CA ARG A 164 -0.29 -15.40 -4.06
C ARG A 164 0.09 -15.07 -2.62
N LEU A 165 -0.40 -13.95 -2.08
CA LEU A 165 -0.11 -13.51 -0.71
C LEU A 165 -0.56 -14.55 0.32
N VAL A 166 0.41 -15.05 1.08
CA VAL A 166 0.21 -15.93 2.23
C VAL A 166 0.25 -15.09 3.50
N VAL A 167 -0.75 -15.28 4.37
CA VAL A 167 -0.80 -14.64 5.71
C VAL A 167 -0.75 -15.67 6.85
N GLY A 168 -0.56 -16.95 6.53
CA GLY A 168 -0.47 -18.03 7.51
C GLY A 168 -1.79 -18.33 8.25
N PRO A 169 -1.80 -19.34 9.14
CA PRO A 169 -3.01 -19.88 9.77
C PRO A 169 -3.66 -18.93 10.78
N LYS A 170 -2.90 -17.97 11.33
CA LYS A 170 -3.40 -16.94 12.25
C LYS A 170 -3.72 -15.61 11.56
N GLY A 171 -3.28 -15.45 10.31
CA GLY A 171 -3.58 -14.27 9.51
C GLY A 171 -4.93 -14.38 8.85
N ILE A 172 -5.43 -13.25 8.35
CA ILE A 172 -6.69 -13.16 7.63
C ILE A 172 -6.43 -12.37 6.36
N LYS A 173 -6.86 -12.86 5.20
CA LYS A 173 -6.83 -12.13 3.92
C LYS A 173 -8.25 -12.06 3.38
N LYS A 174 -8.84 -10.86 3.36
CA LYS A 174 -10.11 -10.59 2.69
C LYS A 174 -9.87 -9.63 1.53
N VAL A 175 -10.48 -9.90 0.39
CA VAL A 175 -10.36 -9.08 -0.82
C VAL A 175 -11.76 -8.73 -1.29
N VAL A 176 -12.01 -7.44 -1.50
CA VAL A 176 -13.26 -6.92 -2.06
C VAL A 176 -12.90 -6.04 -3.25
N VAL A 177 -13.31 -6.46 -4.44
CA VAL A 177 -13.18 -5.69 -5.68
C VAL A 177 -14.58 -5.34 -6.15
N GLN A 178 -14.90 -4.05 -6.20
CA GLN A 178 -16.20 -3.57 -6.70
C GLN A 178 -16.15 -3.38 -8.21
N PRO A 179 -16.79 -4.24 -9.03
CA PRO A 179 -16.52 -4.32 -10.47
C PRO A 179 -16.64 -2.99 -11.22
N ASP A 180 -17.69 -2.22 -10.94
CA ASP A 180 -18.02 -0.98 -11.66
C ASP A 180 -17.51 0.29 -10.96
N THR A 181 -16.72 0.15 -9.89
CA THR A 181 -16.20 1.28 -9.11
C THR A 181 -14.84 1.73 -9.66
N GLY A 182 -14.70 3.04 -9.88
CA GLY A 182 -13.44 3.69 -10.27
C GLY A 182 -12.51 3.99 -9.08
N HIS A 183 -11.69 5.05 -9.21
CA HIS A 183 -10.76 5.47 -8.15
C HIS A 183 -11.46 6.24 -7.02
N THR A 184 -12.30 5.56 -6.23
CA THR A 184 -13.03 6.19 -5.13
C THR A 184 -13.22 5.22 -3.96
N CYS A 185 -13.18 5.75 -2.74
CA CYS A 185 -13.53 5.00 -1.54
C CYS A 185 -15.05 5.10 -1.32
N THR A 186 -15.77 4.00 -1.56
CA THR A 186 -17.24 3.98 -1.44
C THR A 186 -17.68 3.75 0.00
N LEU A 187 -18.94 4.10 0.32
CA LEU A 187 -19.51 3.81 1.63
C LEU A 187 -19.55 2.31 1.93
N GLU A 188 -19.70 1.47 0.91
CA GLU A 188 -19.64 0.02 1.07
C GLU A 188 -18.22 -0.44 1.46
N MET A 189 -17.17 0.11 0.85
CA MET A 189 -15.78 -0.13 1.29
C MET A 189 -15.57 0.26 2.77
N ILE A 190 -16.18 1.36 3.23
CA ILE A 190 -16.12 1.75 4.64
C ILE A 190 -16.86 0.74 5.52
N ARG A 191 -18.04 0.25 5.12
CA ARG A 191 -18.77 -0.79 5.87
C ARG A 191 -17.96 -2.07 5.97
N GLU A 192 -17.38 -2.51 4.87
CA GLU A 192 -16.48 -3.67 4.81
C GLU A 192 -15.30 -3.52 5.79
N MET A 193 -14.70 -2.34 5.85
CA MET A 193 -13.65 -2.02 6.82
C MET A 193 -14.16 -2.13 8.28
N VAL A 194 -15.32 -1.53 8.59
CA VAL A 194 -15.88 -1.58 9.96
C VAL A 194 -16.17 -3.02 10.37
N GLU A 195 -16.82 -3.81 9.51
CA GLU A 195 -17.15 -5.20 9.77
C GLU A 195 -15.89 -6.04 9.98
N PHE A 196 -14.88 -5.84 9.14
CA PHE A 196 -13.60 -6.53 9.27
C PHE A 196 -12.90 -6.23 10.61
N LEU A 197 -12.86 -4.95 11.01
CA LEU A 197 -12.29 -4.53 12.29
C LEU A 197 -13.07 -5.11 13.46
N GLN A 198 -14.40 -5.10 13.40
CA GLN A 198 -15.24 -5.71 14.44
C GLN A 198 -14.91 -7.19 14.57
N MET A 199 -15.03 -7.96 13.50
CA MET A 199 -14.88 -9.42 13.55
C MET A 199 -13.48 -9.91 13.87
N HIS A 200 -12.44 -9.20 13.42
CA HIS A 200 -11.07 -9.72 13.45
C HIS A 200 -10.12 -8.94 14.35
N VAL A 201 -10.49 -7.76 14.85
CA VAL A 201 -9.60 -6.90 15.63
C VAL A 201 -10.19 -6.57 17.00
N LEU A 202 -11.48 -6.22 17.06
CA LEU A 202 -12.12 -5.73 18.28
C LEU A 202 -12.79 -6.83 19.11
N VAL A 203 -13.18 -7.94 18.50
CA VAL A 203 -13.69 -9.11 19.23
C VAL A 203 -12.53 -9.78 19.96
N ARG A 204 -12.57 -9.70 21.29
CA ARG A 204 -11.72 -10.48 22.21
C ARG A 204 -12.47 -11.70 22.69
#